data_AF-A0A1E2S2E3-F1
#
_entry.id   AF-A0A1E2S2E3-F1
#
_cell.length_a   1.000
_cell.length_b   1.000
_cell.length_c   1.000
_cell.angle_alpha   90.00
_cell.angle_beta   90.00
_cell.angle_gamma   90.00
#
_symmetry.space_group_name_H-M   'P 1'
#
loop_
_entity.id
_entity.type
_entity.pdbx_description
1 polymer ?
#
loop_
_entity_poly.entity_id
_entity_poly.type
_entity_poly.pdbx_seq_one_letter_code
_entity_poly.pdbx_strand_id
1 'polypeptide(L)'
;MREGLRLPSVELPATTGGSIDLSTLEERALLVLYPWTGRPGTPNPPRWDDIPGAHGSTPELEGFRDSAERFENAGIAIFGLSRQDTAWQRELAERLSLSFPLLSDVDDKLWPALGAPTFETGGEIYLKRATLLVENGQVAAVFADIADPAGHATDLLQRLLG
;
A
#
# COMPACT_ATOMS: atom_id res chain seq x y z
N MET A 1 6.02 -0.64 -12.84
CA MET A 1 5.32 0.62 -12.51
C MET A 1 6.02 1.75 -13.22
N ARG A 2 5.29 2.74 -13.73
CA ARG A 2 5.86 3.93 -14.38
C ARG A 2 4.90 5.09 -14.32
N GLU A 3 5.44 6.31 -14.29
CA GLU A 3 4.65 7.53 -14.45
C GLU A 3 3.91 7.55 -15.80
N GLY A 4 2.72 8.12 -15.81
CA GLY A 4 1.82 8.15 -16.96
C GLY A 4 1.04 6.84 -17.19
N LEU A 5 1.28 5.78 -16.41
CA LEU A 5 0.48 4.56 -16.50
C LEU A 5 -0.95 4.83 -16.01
N ARG A 6 -1.97 4.56 -16.84
CA ARG A 6 -3.37 4.56 -16.41
C ARG A 6 -3.64 3.28 -15.62
N LEU A 7 -4.25 3.41 -14.45
CA LEU A 7 -4.65 2.28 -13.63
C LEU A 7 -5.70 1.45 -14.39
N PRO A 8 -5.62 0.11 -14.36
CA PRO A 8 -6.66 -0.73 -14.93
C PRO A 8 -7.94 -0.58 -14.08
N SER A 9 -9.09 -0.69 -14.74
CA SER A 9 -10.38 -0.79 -14.05
C SER A 9 -10.51 -2.20 -13.48
N VAL A 10 -10.33 -2.31 -12.16
CA VAL A 10 -10.40 -3.55 -11.39
C VAL A 10 -11.01 -3.28 -10.03
N GLU A 11 -11.92 -4.14 -9.60
CA GLU A 11 -12.54 -4.07 -8.28
C GLU A 11 -11.69 -4.83 -7.26
N LEU A 12 -11.15 -4.11 -6.28
CA LEU A 12 -10.36 -4.68 -5.18
C LEU A 12 -11.15 -4.68 -3.87
N PRO A 13 -11.31 -5.82 -3.18
CA PRO A 13 -11.94 -5.87 -1.87
C PRO A 13 -11.24 -4.97 -0.85
N ALA A 14 -12.01 -4.17 -0.11
CA ALA A 14 -11.50 -3.19 0.86
C ALA A 14 -11.82 -3.58 2.31
N THR A 15 -10.96 -3.17 3.25
CA THR A 15 -11.19 -3.38 4.69
C THR A 15 -12.40 -2.64 5.23
N THR A 16 -12.78 -1.52 4.61
CA THR A 16 -13.98 -0.71 4.88
C THR A 16 -15.28 -1.37 4.40
N GLY A 17 -15.19 -2.51 3.72
CA GLY A 17 -16.32 -3.21 3.11
C GLY A 17 -16.48 -2.88 1.63
N GLY A 18 -17.09 -3.79 0.87
CA GLY A 18 -17.24 -3.66 -0.57
C GLY A 18 -15.92 -3.77 -1.34
N SER A 19 -15.90 -3.14 -2.52
CA SER A 19 -14.75 -3.09 -3.42
C SER A 19 -14.50 -1.67 -3.90
N ILE A 20 -13.25 -1.38 -4.27
CA ILE A 20 -12.81 -0.08 -4.77
C ILE A 20 -12.10 -0.27 -6.11
N ASP A 21 -12.50 0.50 -7.11
CA ASP A 21 -11.78 0.68 -8.37
C ASP A 21 -10.98 1.99 -8.33
N LEU A 22 -9.65 1.87 -8.28
CA LEU A 22 -8.75 3.03 -8.22
C LEU A 22 -8.69 3.81 -9.55
N SER A 23 -9.12 3.23 -10.67
CA SER A 23 -9.12 3.89 -11.97
C SER A 23 -10.21 4.96 -12.09
N THR A 24 -11.24 4.91 -11.24
CA THR A 24 -12.36 5.86 -11.21
C THR A 24 -12.13 7.01 -10.22
N LEU A 25 -10.98 7.06 -9.55
CA LEU A 25 -10.67 8.15 -8.63
C LEU A 25 -10.49 9.47 -9.38
N GLU A 26 -11.32 10.45 -9.03
CA GLU A 26 -11.21 11.83 -9.50
C GLU A 26 -10.22 12.64 -8.66
N GLU A 27 -10.01 12.24 -7.41
CA GLU A 27 -9.11 12.89 -6.46
C GLU A 27 -7.67 12.37 -6.57
N ARG A 28 -6.73 13.06 -5.91
CA ARG A 28 -5.37 12.55 -5.74
C ARG A 28 -5.37 11.45 -4.70
N ALA A 29 -4.56 10.42 -4.90
CA ALA A 29 -4.43 9.33 -3.95
C ALA A 29 -3.00 8.84 -3.84
N LEU A 30 -2.60 8.44 -2.63
CA LEU A 30 -1.42 7.62 -2.39
C LEU A 30 -1.84 6.16 -2.33
N LEU A 31 -1.25 5.34 -3.21
CA LEU A 31 -1.37 3.89 -3.16
C LEU A 31 -0.07 3.32 -2.59
N VAL A 32 -0.12 2.88 -1.34
CA VAL A 32 1.02 2.36 -0.56
C VAL A 32 1.10 0.85 -0.74
N LEU A 33 2.04 0.39 -1.57
CA LEU A 33 2.31 -1.03 -1.80
C LEU A 33 3.25 -1.53 -0.70
N TYR A 34 2.82 -2.53 0.05
CA TYR A 34 3.63 -3.12 1.12
C TYR A 34 3.72 -4.65 0.98
N PRO A 35 4.85 -5.27 1.37
CA PRO A 35 5.03 -6.71 1.20
C PRO A 35 4.03 -7.57 1.95
N TRP A 36 3.98 -7.39 3.27
CA TRP A 36 3.19 -8.20 4.19
C TRP A 36 3.20 -7.58 5.58
N THR A 37 2.14 -7.80 6.36
CA THR A 37 2.01 -7.37 7.75
C THR A 37 1.78 -8.55 8.66
N GLY A 38 2.50 -8.56 9.78
CA GLY A 38 2.39 -9.61 10.79
C GLY A 38 1.11 -9.55 11.60
N ARG A 39 0.78 -10.70 12.19
CA ARG A 39 -0.27 -10.87 13.18
C ARG A 39 0.32 -11.37 14.50
N PRO A 40 -0.17 -10.89 15.65
CA PRO A 40 0.26 -11.42 16.95
C PRO A 40 0.17 -12.95 17.00
N GLY A 41 1.22 -13.60 17.47
CA GLY A 41 1.27 -15.06 17.60
C GLY A 41 1.44 -15.84 16.30
N THR A 42 1.60 -15.18 15.14
CA THR A 42 1.87 -15.85 13.86
C THR A 42 3.35 -15.66 13.48
N PRO A 43 4.07 -16.71 13.05
CA PRO A 43 5.44 -16.55 12.58
C PRO A 43 5.51 -15.70 11.31
N ASN A 44 6.67 -15.09 11.09
CA ASN A 44 6.98 -14.48 9.80
C ASN A 44 6.94 -15.53 8.67
N PRO A 45 6.73 -15.12 7.41
CA PRO A 45 6.94 -16.01 6.29
C PRO A 45 8.35 -16.61 6.28
N PRO A 46 8.57 -17.75 5.61
CA PRO A 46 9.90 -18.36 5.54
C PRO A 46 10.96 -17.36 5.08
N ARG A 47 12.15 -17.38 5.71
CA ARG A 47 13.32 -16.54 5.36
C ARG A 47 13.07 -15.02 5.35
N TRP A 48 11.99 -14.53 5.96
CA TRP A 48 11.63 -13.10 5.94
C TRP A 48 12.76 -12.20 6.45
N ASP A 49 13.45 -12.64 7.52
CA ASP A 49 14.54 -11.90 8.17
C ASP A 49 15.78 -11.75 7.25
N ASP A 50 15.92 -12.59 6.22
CA ASP A 50 17.03 -12.54 5.26
C ASP A 50 16.77 -11.57 4.08
N ILE A 51 15.54 -11.07 3.93
CA ILE A 51 15.12 -10.34 2.73
C ILE A 51 15.14 -8.83 3.02
N PRO A 52 16.06 -8.06 2.39
CA PRO A 52 16.09 -6.61 2.55
C PRO A 52 14.75 -5.96 2.16
N GLY A 53 14.23 -5.12 3.04
CA GLY A 53 12.96 -4.39 2.83
C GLY A 53 11.69 -5.20 3.11
N ALA A 54 11.78 -6.47 3.50
CA ALA A 54 10.61 -7.29 3.84
C ALA A 54 9.95 -6.83 5.16
N HIS A 55 10.74 -6.35 6.12
CA HIS A 55 10.24 -5.73 7.34
C HIS A 55 9.84 -4.26 7.12
N GLY A 56 9.00 -3.73 8.02
CA GLY A 56 8.65 -2.31 8.06
C GLY A 56 7.23 -1.96 7.57
N SER A 57 6.43 -2.94 7.11
CA SER A 57 5.07 -2.64 6.62
C SER A 57 4.12 -2.14 7.70
N THR A 58 4.20 -2.69 8.92
CA THR A 58 3.41 -2.20 10.06
C THR A 58 3.78 -0.76 10.42
N PRO A 59 5.06 -0.42 10.71
CA PRO A 59 5.41 0.96 11.05
C PRO A 59 5.18 1.95 9.90
N GLU A 60 5.26 1.52 8.63
CA GLU A 60 4.88 2.37 7.50
C GLU A 60 3.40 2.75 7.52
N LEU A 61 2.51 1.77 7.68
CA LEU A 61 1.08 2.03 7.76
C LEU A 61 0.70 2.84 9.00
N GLU A 62 1.42 2.68 10.12
CA GLU A 62 1.29 3.54 11.30
C GLU A 62 1.72 4.98 11.00
N GLY A 63 2.84 5.19 10.30
CA GLY A 63 3.26 6.52 9.87
C GLY A 63 2.25 7.22 8.96
N PHE A 64 1.63 6.48 8.03
CA PHE A 64 0.53 6.99 7.21
C PHE A 64 -0.72 7.29 8.04
N ARG A 65 -1.08 6.46 9.02
CA ARG A 65 -2.21 6.71 9.93
C ARG A 65 -1.99 8.01 10.69
N ASP A 66 -0.81 8.18 11.28
CA ASP A 66 -0.48 9.35 12.09
C ASP A 66 -0.43 10.64 11.24
N SER A 67 -0.28 10.50 9.93
CA SER A 67 -0.24 11.58 8.94
C SER A 67 -1.55 11.76 8.16
N ALA A 68 -2.56 10.92 8.36
CA ALA A 68 -3.71 10.80 7.46
C ALA A 68 -4.49 12.12 7.33
N GLU A 69 -4.73 12.81 8.44
CA GLU A 69 -5.44 14.10 8.45
C GLU A 69 -4.72 15.17 7.60
N ARG A 70 -3.38 15.14 7.56
CA ARG A 70 -2.60 16.12 6.76
C ARG A 70 -2.73 15.85 5.26
N PHE A 71 -2.79 14.58 4.86
CA PHE A 71 -3.05 14.22 3.47
C PHE A 71 -4.50 14.52 3.07
N GLU A 72 -5.46 14.22 3.93
CA GLU A 72 -6.88 14.53 3.71
C GLU A 72 -7.10 16.04 3.53
N ASN A 73 -6.53 16.87 4.42
CA ASN A 73 -6.58 18.32 4.30
C ASN A 73 -5.92 18.86 3.01
N ALA A 74 -5.04 18.08 2.39
CA ALA A 74 -4.41 18.39 1.11
C ALA A 74 -5.17 17.80 -0.11
N GLY A 75 -6.31 17.14 0.11
CA GLY A 75 -7.07 16.47 -0.95
C GLY A 75 -6.38 15.23 -1.51
N ILE A 76 -5.64 14.52 -0.66
CA ILE A 76 -4.92 13.29 -1.02
C ILE A 76 -5.48 12.13 -0.20
N ALA A 77 -6.24 11.24 -0.83
CA ALA A 77 -6.68 9.99 -0.23
C ALA A 77 -5.51 9.01 -0.02
N ILE A 78 -5.66 8.05 0.89
CA ILE A 78 -4.66 7.01 1.15
C ILE A 78 -5.30 5.63 0.95
N PHE A 79 -4.57 4.72 0.31
CA PHE A 79 -4.92 3.32 0.16
C PHE A 79 -3.68 2.47 0.42
N GLY A 80 -3.79 1.44 1.27
CA GLY A 80 -2.78 0.39 1.34
C GLY A 80 -3.07 -0.73 0.34
N LEU A 81 -2.05 -1.39 -0.20
CA LEU A 81 -2.19 -2.52 -1.12
C LEU A 81 -1.19 -3.62 -0.77
N SER A 82 -1.68 -4.85 -0.61
CA SER A 82 -0.85 -6.05 -0.57
C SER A 82 -1.60 -7.25 -1.15
N ARG A 83 -0.89 -8.37 -1.32
CA ARG A 83 -1.50 -9.65 -1.72
C ARG A 83 -2.20 -10.39 -0.57
N GLN A 84 -2.22 -9.81 0.64
CA GLN A 84 -2.89 -10.44 1.78
C GLN A 84 -4.41 -10.37 1.60
N ASP A 85 -5.12 -11.41 2.01
CA ASP A 85 -6.58 -11.45 1.94
C ASP A 85 -7.23 -10.35 2.80
N THR A 86 -8.47 -9.99 2.47
CA THR A 86 -9.18 -8.90 3.14
C THR A 86 -9.43 -9.16 4.62
N ALA A 87 -9.61 -10.42 5.05
CA ALA A 87 -9.78 -10.73 6.46
C ALA A 87 -8.46 -10.52 7.22
N TRP A 88 -7.32 -10.85 6.60
CA TRP A 88 -5.98 -10.52 7.08
C TRP A 88 -5.82 -9.02 7.29
N GLN A 89 -6.05 -8.26 6.24
CA GLN A 89 -5.91 -6.81 6.25
C GLN A 89 -6.90 -6.13 7.20
N ARG A 90 -8.13 -6.66 7.36
CA ARG A 90 -9.14 -6.07 8.26
C ARG A 90 -8.70 -6.13 9.72
N GLU A 91 -8.17 -7.27 10.17
CA GLU A 91 -7.61 -7.37 11.53
C GLU A 91 -6.51 -6.33 11.76
N LEU A 92 -5.62 -6.14 10.79
CA LEU A 92 -4.57 -5.13 10.88
C LEU A 92 -5.16 -3.72 10.97
N ALA A 93 -6.11 -3.41 10.08
CA ALA A 93 -6.76 -2.10 10.04
C ALA A 93 -7.46 -1.78 11.37
N GLU A 94 -8.16 -2.74 11.95
CA GLU A 94 -8.81 -2.61 13.26
C GLU A 94 -7.79 -2.47 14.40
N ARG A 95 -6.77 -3.34 14.44
CA ARG A 95 -5.74 -3.31 15.49
C ARG A 95 -4.94 -2.02 15.49
N LEU A 96 -4.66 -1.45 14.32
CA LEU A 96 -3.91 -0.21 14.18
C LEU A 96 -4.81 1.03 14.16
N SER A 97 -6.13 0.87 14.16
CA SER A 97 -7.11 1.96 13.99
C SER A 97 -6.83 2.81 12.74
N LEU A 98 -6.60 2.15 11.59
CA LEU A 98 -6.35 2.86 10.34
C LEU A 98 -7.61 3.63 9.89
N SER A 99 -7.43 4.90 9.54
CA SER A 99 -8.49 5.77 9.00
C SER A 99 -8.67 5.67 7.48
N PHE A 100 -7.93 4.77 6.84
CA PHE A 100 -7.92 4.57 5.39
C PHE A 100 -8.03 3.08 5.03
N PRO A 101 -8.59 2.76 3.85
CA PRO A 101 -8.77 1.38 3.42
C PRO A 101 -7.45 0.69 3.06
N LEU A 102 -7.38 -0.61 3.37
CA LEU A 102 -6.42 -1.53 2.77
C LEU A 102 -7.15 -2.35 1.71
N LEU A 103 -6.51 -2.52 0.56
CA LEU A 103 -7.01 -3.20 -0.61
C LEU A 103 -6.31 -4.54 -0.75
N SER A 104 -7.10 -5.60 -0.92
CA SER A 104 -6.59 -6.95 -1.13
C SER A 104 -6.43 -7.22 -2.61
N ASP A 105 -5.20 -7.48 -3.03
CA ASP A 105 -4.88 -7.94 -4.38
C ASP A 105 -4.54 -9.43 -4.40
N VAL A 106 -5.26 -10.22 -3.60
CA VAL A 106 -5.07 -11.67 -3.45
C VAL A 106 -5.31 -12.44 -4.77
N ASP A 107 -6.13 -11.88 -5.66
CA ASP A 107 -6.46 -12.43 -6.98
C ASP A 107 -5.53 -11.94 -8.10
N ASP A 108 -4.46 -11.19 -7.76
CA ASP A 108 -3.47 -10.67 -8.71
C ASP A 108 -4.09 -9.79 -9.84
N LYS A 109 -5.08 -8.98 -9.50
CA LYS A 109 -5.82 -8.14 -10.48
C LYS A 109 -5.08 -6.85 -10.80
N LEU A 110 -4.38 -6.26 -9.82
CA LEU A 110 -3.78 -4.93 -9.98
C LEU A 110 -2.26 -5.00 -10.17
N TRP A 111 -1.53 -5.69 -9.29
CA TRP A 111 -0.07 -5.64 -9.26
C TRP A 111 0.59 -6.08 -10.58
N PRO A 112 0.12 -7.11 -11.33
CA PRO A 112 0.74 -7.48 -12.59
C PRO A 112 0.53 -6.40 -13.66
N ALA A 113 -0.67 -5.80 -13.68
CA ALA A 113 -1.02 -4.73 -14.61
C ALA A 113 -0.23 -3.43 -14.32
N LEU A 114 0.10 -3.18 -13.05
CA LEU A 114 1.02 -2.11 -12.66
C LEU A 114 2.48 -2.42 -13.03
N GLY A 115 2.81 -3.68 -13.30
CA GLY A 115 4.19 -4.16 -13.32
C GLY A 115 4.87 -3.86 -11.99
N ALA A 116 4.17 -4.08 -10.88
CA ALA A 116 4.71 -3.88 -9.54
C ALA A 116 5.85 -4.87 -9.29
N PRO A 117 6.99 -4.42 -8.76
CA PRO A 117 8.09 -5.32 -8.43
C PRO A 117 7.68 -6.26 -7.29
N THR A 118 8.10 -7.51 -7.37
CA THR A 118 7.79 -8.55 -6.39
C THR A 118 9.05 -9.30 -5.94
N PHE A 119 8.91 -10.10 -4.89
CA PHE A 119 9.86 -11.13 -4.49
C PHE A 119 9.11 -12.36 -4.02
N GLU A 120 9.80 -13.50 -3.93
CA GLU A 120 9.20 -14.78 -3.54
C GLU A 120 9.90 -15.34 -2.31
N THR A 121 9.13 -15.88 -1.38
CA THR A 121 9.64 -16.74 -0.32
C THR A 121 8.55 -17.66 0.20
N GLY A 122 8.92 -18.85 0.68
CA GLY A 122 7.94 -19.81 1.20
C GLY A 122 6.92 -20.30 0.16
N GLY A 123 7.21 -20.18 -1.14
CA GLY A 123 6.30 -20.52 -2.23
C GLY A 123 5.23 -19.46 -2.53
N GLU A 124 5.33 -18.29 -1.89
CA GLU A 124 4.40 -17.17 -2.07
C GLU A 124 5.09 -15.94 -2.64
N ILE A 125 4.36 -15.19 -3.48
CA ILE A 125 4.82 -13.92 -4.04
C ILE A 125 4.38 -12.77 -3.12
N TYR A 126 5.26 -11.79 -2.93
CA TYR A 126 5.02 -10.58 -2.15
C TYR A 126 5.37 -9.35 -2.99
N LEU A 127 4.64 -8.25 -2.79
CA LEU A 127 4.99 -6.97 -3.40
C LEU A 127 6.27 -6.43 -2.77
N LYS A 128 7.14 -5.79 -3.56
CA LYS A 128 8.16 -4.90 -2.98
C LYS A 128 7.50 -3.58 -2.58
N ARG A 129 8.06 -2.97 -1.53
CA ARG A 129 7.59 -1.69 -1.01
C ARG A 129 7.72 -0.59 -2.05
N ALA A 130 6.63 0.13 -2.26
CA ALA A 130 6.60 1.33 -3.10
C ALA A 130 5.38 2.17 -2.72
N THR A 131 5.36 3.43 -3.13
CA THR A 131 4.15 4.25 -3.08
C THR A 131 3.95 4.91 -4.43
N LEU A 132 2.70 4.97 -4.88
CA LEU A 132 2.33 5.67 -6.11
C LEU A 132 1.49 6.89 -5.72
N LEU A 133 1.83 8.05 -6.27
CA LEU A 133 0.87 9.15 -6.36
C LEU A 133 0.02 8.90 -7.60
N VAL A 134 -1.29 8.85 -7.42
CA VAL A 134 -2.30 8.67 -8.45
C VAL A 134 -3.09 9.97 -8.58
N GLU A 135 -3.28 10.45 -9.79
CA GLU A 135 -4.13 11.59 -10.11
C GLU A 135 -5.02 11.22 -11.30
N ASN A 136 -6.34 11.38 -11.18
CA ASN A 136 -7.31 11.08 -12.27
C ASN A 136 -7.15 9.66 -12.86
N GLY A 137 -6.95 8.67 -11.99
CA GLY A 137 -6.73 7.27 -12.37
C GLY A 137 -5.40 7.00 -13.10
N GLN A 138 -4.41 7.90 -13.03
CA GLN A 138 -3.09 7.75 -13.64
C GLN A 138 -1.97 7.90 -12.59
N VAL A 139 -0.91 7.10 -12.72
CA VAL A 139 0.28 7.23 -11.88
C VAL A 139 1.01 8.52 -12.23
N ALA A 140 0.99 9.50 -11.32
CA ALA A 140 1.66 10.78 -11.45
C ALA A 140 3.10 10.75 -10.94
N ALA A 141 3.39 9.95 -9.91
CA ALA A 141 4.74 9.76 -9.40
C ALA A 141 4.93 8.36 -8.81
N VAL A 142 6.17 7.87 -8.84
CA VAL A 142 6.57 6.60 -8.21
C VAL A 142 7.63 6.86 -7.13
N PHE A 143 7.40 6.36 -5.93
CA PHE A 143 8.34 6.38 -4.81
C PHE A 143 8.76 4.94 -4.51
N ALA A 144 10.04 4.63 -4.71
CA ALA A 144 10.63 3.31 -4.50
C ALA A 144 11.89 3.45 -3.62
N ASP A 145 12.51 2.31 -3.27
CA ASP A 145 13.73 2.26 -2.46
C ASP A 145 13.61 3.01 -1.10
N ILE A 146 12.45 2.85 -0.47
CA ILE A 146 12.08 3.49 0.80
C ILE A 146 12.94 2.89 1.92
N ALA A 147 13.94 3.66 2.37
CA ALA A 147 14.91 3.23 3.37
C ALA A 147 14.37 3.26 4.80
N ASP A 148 13.53 4.25 5.13
CA ASP A 148 12.83 4.36 6.41
C ASP A 148 11.31 4.27 6.20
N PRO A 149 10.73 3.06 6.29
CA PRO A 149 9.29 2.89 6.15
C PRO A 149 8.50 3.69 7.20
N ALA A 150 9.02 3.86 8.42
CA ALA A 150 8.30 4.58 9.48
C ALA A 150 8.24 6.09 9.21
N GLY A 151 9.32 6.67 8.67
CA GLY A 151 9.40 8.08 8.29
C GLY A 151 8.76 8.41 6.94
N HIS A 152 8.44 7.41 6.11
CA HIS A 152 8.06 7.59 4.71
C HIS A 152 6.87 8.55 4.50
N ALA A 153 5.82 8.46 5.31
CA ALA A 153 4.67 9.36 5.21
C ALA A 153 5.08 10.84 5.45
N THR A 154 6.02 11.09 6.35
CA THR A 154 6.55 12.44 6.61
C THR A 154 7.37 12.94 5.43
N ASP A 155 8.22 12.09 4.85
CA ASP A 155 9.00 12.43 3.65
C ASP A 155 8.09 12.81 2.47
N LEU A 156 7.00 12.06 2.27
CA LEU A 156 6.01 12.37 1.24
C LEU A 156 5.28 13.68 1.51
N LEU A 157 4.89 13.96 2.76
CA LEU A 157 4.28 15.25 3.10
C LEU A 157 5.22 16.41 2.79
N GLN A 158 6.50 16.30 3.15
CA GLN A 158 7.49 17.33 2.82
C GLN A 158 7.67 17.47 1.31
N ARG A 159 7.72 16.37 0.57
CA ARG A 159 7.94 16.41 -0.88
C ARG A 159 6.72 16.93 -1.66
N LEU A 160 5.50 16.66 -1.20
CA LEU A 160 4.27 16.98 -1.92
C LEU A 160 3.67 18.33 -1.51
N LEU A 161 3.89 18.77 -0.27
CA LEU A 161 3.24 19.95 0.32
C LEU A 161 4.22 21.00 0.87
N GLY A 162 5.52 20.69 0.89
CA GLY A 162 6.58 21.58 1.39
C GLY A 162 7.19 22.49 0.33
#